data_AF-A0A836RNP7-F1
#
_entry.id   AF-A0A836RNP7-F1
#
_cell.length_a   1.000
_cell.length_b   1.000
_cell.length_c   1.000
_cell.angle_alpha   90.00
_cell.angle_beta   90.00
_cell.angle_gamma   90.00
#
_symmetry.space_group_name_H-M   'P 1'
#
loop_
_entity.id
_entity.type
_entity.pdbx_description
1 polymer ?
#
loop_
_entity_poly.entity_id
_entity_poly.type
_entity_poly.pdbx_seq_one_letter_code
_entity_poly.pdbx_strand_id
1 'polypeptide(L)'
;VDDGFGTLRYDDEGVKTAKAVIVEKGIHRQIMTDRIYAALLDAKPTGNARAESFRYPPLVRMRNTLMLPGDHSVEELFEGIEFGYYVVSTAGGQTNMDGSFQVGVEEAYEIVNGEVGEPVRNLSIVGNTLETLLNIDAVAKDFELFYGRCGKGQLVYVSDGGPHVRVRKMTVGGRE
;
A
#
# COMPACT_ATOMS: atom_id res chain seq x y z
N VAL A 1 2.57 -13.07 -5.82
CA VAL A 1 2.32 -12.58 -7.19
C VAL A 1 3.60 -12.84 -7.96
N ASP A 2 3.49 -13.58 -9.05
CA ASP A 2 4.65 -14.11 -9.79
C ASP A 2 5.09 -13.14 -10.90
N ASP A 3 4.24 -12.19 -11.25
CA ASP A 3 4.35 -11.19 -12.32
C ASP A 3 4.61 -9.77 -11.82
N GLY A 4 4.61 -9.54 -10.50
CA GLY A 4 4.89 -8.24 -9.91
C GLY A 4 6.31 -7.72 -10.22
N PHE A 5 6.46 -6.41 -10.35
CA PHE A 5 7.74 -5.74 -10.62
C PHE A 5 8.80 -5.95 -9.52
N GLY A 6 8.35 -6.18 -8.28
CA GLY A 6 9.22 -6.51 -7.15
C GLY A 6 9.47 -8.01 -6.97
N THR A 7 9.07 -8.86 -7.92
CA THR A 7 9.28 -10.31 -7.84
C THR A 7 10.74 -10.65 -8.12
N LEU A 8 11.41 -11.19 -7.10
CA LEU A 8 12.83 -11.50 -7.12
C LEU A 8 13.07 -12.87 -6.48
N ARG A 9 14.02 -13.65 -7.01
CA ARG A 9 14.42 -14.93 -6.38
C ARG A 9 15.35 -14.73 -5.19
N TYR A 10 16.27 -13.77 -5.33
CA TYR A 10 17.20 -13.31 -4.29
C TYR A 10 17.22 -11.79 -4.27
N ASP A 11 17.47 -11.21 -3.12
CA ASP A 11 17.76 -9.78 -2.98
C ASP A 11 19.22 -9.47 -3.36
N ASP A 12 19.63 -8.21 -3.28
CA ASP A 12 20.97 -7.78 -3.73
C ASP A 12 22.11 -8.18 -2.76
N GLU A 13 21.77 -8.80 -1.63
CA GLU A 13 22.72 -9.45 -0.70
C GLU A 13 22.73 -10.98 -0.85
N GLY A 14 22.07 -11.50 -1.89
CA GLY A 14 21.94 -12.93 -2.17
C GLY A 14 21.02 -13.67 -1.19
N VAL A 15 20.19 -12.97 -0.42
CA VAL A 15 19.22 -13.60 0.49
C VAL A 15 18.00 -14.03 -0.31
N LYS A 16 17.61 -15.31 -0.18
CA LYS A 16 16.41 -15.83 -0.84
C LYS A 16 15.19 -15.05 -0.35
N THR A 17 14.39 -14.55 -1.27
CA THR A 17 13.23 -13.75 -0.89
C THR A 17 12.15 -14.65 -0.27
N ALA A 18 11.46 -14.13 0.76
CA ALA A 18 10.38 -14.83 1.45
C ALA A 18 9.15 -13.93 1.57
N LYS A 19 7.98 -14.51 1.86
CA LYS A 19 6.80 -13.72 2.24
C LYS A 19 7.07 -13.05 3.58
N ALA A 20 7.00 -11.72 3.62
CA ALA A 20 7.10 -10.94 4.84
C ALA A 20 5.69 -10.51 5.27
N VAL A 21 5.12 -11.17 6.28
CA VAL A 21 3.79 -10.81 6.80
C VAL A 21 3.96 -9.64 7.75
N ILE A 22 3.69 -8.41 7.32
CA ILE A 22 3.93 -7.21 8.14
C ILE A 22 2.82 -7.03 9.19
N VAL A 23 1.58 -7.17 8.76
CA VAL A 23 0.37 -7.09 9.60
C VAL A 23 -0.49 -8.32 9.35
N GLU A 24 -0.99 -8.93 10.42
CA GLU A 24 -1.94 -10.03 10.36
C GLU A 24 -3.07 -9.76 11.34
N LYS A 25 -4.30 -9.65 10.81
CA LYS A 25 -5.52 -9.38 11.61
C LYS A 25 -5.36 -8.18 12.55
N GLY A 26 -4.80 -7.09 12.02
CA GLY A 26 -4.53 -5.86 12.77
C GLY A 26 -3.31 -5.90 13.70
N ILE A 27 -2.61 -7.04 13.81
CA ILE A 27 -1.44 -7.19 14.67
C ILE A 27 -0.16 -7.13 13.85
N HIS A 28 0.76 -6.24 14.23
CA HIS A 28 2.11 -6.19 13.66
C HIS A 28 2.85 -7.50 13.96
N ARG A 29 3.47 -8.08 12.94
CA ARG A 29 4.15 -9.39 13.02
C ARG A 29 5.65 -9.30 12.84
N GLN A 30 6.10 -8.59 11.81
CA GLN A 30 7.52 -8.44 11.51
C GLN A 30 7.77 -7.19 10.66
N ILE A 31 9.02 -6.73 10.74
CA ILE A 31 9.55 -5.70 9.85
C ILE A 31 10.36 -6.35 8.72
N MET A 32 10.55 -5.60 7.64
CA MET A 32 11.47 -5.99 6.57
C MET A 32 12.92 -5.71 7.02
N THR A 33 13.85 -6.58 6.66
CA THR A 33 15.26 -6.48 7.06
C THR A 33 16.22 -6.83 5.93
N ASP A 34 17.41 -6.24 6.00
CA ASP A 34 18.63 -6.70 5.34
C ASP A 34 19.46 -7.55 6.33
N ARG A 35 20.66 -8.00 5.94
CA ARG A 35 21.52 -8.77 6.84
C ARG A 35 21.97 -8.01 8.09
N ILE A 36 22.22 -6.70 7.97
CA ILE A 36 22.73 -5.88 9.07
C ILE A 36 21.65 -5.71 10.13
N TYR A 37 20.46 -5.24 9.75
CA TYR A 37 19.35 -5.04 10.66
C TYR A 37 18.79 -6.36 11.18
N ALA A 38 18.80 -7.43 10.38
CA ALA A 38 18.46 -8.77 10.88
C ALA A 38 19.38 -9.19 12.03
N ALA A 39 20.69 -9.00 11.90
CA ALA A 39 21.64 -9.30 12.96
C ALA A 39 21.44 -8.44 14.22
N LEU A 40 21.16 -7.13 14.05
CA LEU A 40 20.92 -6.23 15.19
C LEU A 40 19.64 -6.57 15.96
N LEU A 41 18.64 -7.15 15.30
CA LEU A 41 17.34 -7.48 15.88
C LEU A 41 17.21 -8.94 16.31
N ASP A 42 18.30 -9.72 16.22
CA ASP A 42 18.28 -11.18 16.41
C ASP A 42 17.18 -11.88 15.58
N ALA A 43 17.04 -11.43 14.33
CA ALA A 43 16.03 -11.88 13.38
C ALA A 43 16.66 -12.51 12.14
N LYS A 44 15.84 -13.17 11.33
CA LYS A 44 16.26 -13.67 10.01
C LYS A 44 16.12 -12.56 8.95
N PRO A 45 17.04 -12.45 7.98
CA PRO A 45 16.88 -11.51 6.87
C PRO A 45 15.68 -11.89 6.01
N THR A 46 14.89 -10.91 5.59
CA THR A 46 13.62 -11.16 4.88
C THR A 46 13.73 -11.16 3.36
N GLY A 47 14.94 -10.95 2.82
CA GLY A 47 15.17 -10.81 1.39
C GLY A 47 14.65 -9.47 0.86
N ASN A 48 14.96 -8.38 1.58
CA ASN A 48 14.49 -7.03 1.29
C ASN A 48 15.63 -6.03 1.09
N ALA A 49 16.88 -6.48 1.02
CA ALA A 49 18.01 -5.61 0.71
C ALA A 49 18.05 -5.35 -0.81
N ARG A 50 17.70 -4.13 -1.23
CA ARG A 50 17.69 -3.76 -2.65
C ARG A 50 18.44 -2.47 -2.93
N ALA A 51 19.14 -2.44 -4.06
CA ALA A 51 19.82 -1.29 -4.63
C ALA A 51 19.26 -0.97 -6.03
N GLU A 52 19.37 0.28 -6.44
CA GLU A 52 19.03 0.69 -7.82
C GLU A 52 20.00 0.09 -8.85
N SER A 53 21.28 0.01 -8.51
CA SER A 53 22.34 -0.59 -9.33
C SER A 53 23.59 -0.86 -8.48
N PHE A 54 24.62 -1.46 -9.09
CA PHE A 54 25.92 -1.72 -8.45
C PHE A 54 26.62 -0.46 -7.91
N ARG A 55 26.17 0.74 -8.30
CA ARG A 55 26.73 2.02 -7.84
C ARG A 55 26.18 2.49 -6.49
N TYR A 56 25.15 1.82 -5.98
CA TYR A 56 24.46 2.20 -4.76
C TYR A 56 24.55 1.10 -3.70
N PRO A 57 24.63 1.46 -2.41
CA PRO A 57 24.52 0.47 -1.34
C PRO A 57 23.07 -0.07 -1.29
N PRO A 58 22.88 -1.37 -1.01
CA PRO A 58 21.57 -1.92 -0.70
C PRO A 58 20.93 -1.21 0.50
N LEU A 59 19.61 -1.06 0.44
CA LEU A 59 18.78 -0.56 1.53
C LEU A 59 17.67 -1.58 1.83
N VAL A 60 17.09 -1.54 3.03
CA VAL A 60 15.81 -2.22 3.27
C VAL A 60 14.71 -1.57 2.43
N ARG A 61 14.17 -2.33 1.47
CA ARG A 61 13.16 -1.87 0.48
C ARG A 61 11.99 -2.84 0.33
N MET A 62 10.87 -2.30 -0.13
CA MET A 62 9.69 -3.07 -0.53
C MET A 62 9.95 -3.89 -1.80
N ARG A 63 9.09 -4.89 -2.02
CA ARG A 63 9.03 -5.75 -3.22
C ARG A 63 7.65 -5.61 -3.86
N ASN A 64 6.76 -6.57 -3.60
CA ASN A 64 5.35 -6.50 -3.92
C ASN A 64 4.58 -6.39 -2.59
N THR A 65 3.99 -5.24 -2.29
CA THR A 65 3.32 -4.98 -1.00
C THR A 65 1.82 -5.11 -1.19
N LEU A 66 1.21 -6.12 -0.55
CA LEU A 66 -0.16 -6.50 -0.85
C LEU A 66 -1.03 -6.57 0.40
N MET A 67 -2.30 -6.18 0.27
CA MET A 67 -3.37 -6.56 1.20
C MET A 67 -4.08 -7.82 0.67
N LEU A 68 -4.42 -8.75 1.56
CA LEU A 68 -5.15 -9.95 1.18
C LEU A 68 -6.65 -9.67 1.07
N PRO A 69 -7.37 -10.30 0.13
CA PRO A 69 -8.81 -10.17 0.00
C PRO A 69 -9.58 -10.58 1.26
N GLY A 70 -10.70 -9.89 1.50
CA GLY A 70 -11.71 -10.24 2.48
C GLY A 70 -12.84 -11.07 1.87
N ASP A 71 -14.05 -10.87 2.38
CA ASP A 71 -15.26 -11.63 2.06
C ASP A 71 -16.35 -10.80 1.36
N HIS A 72 -16.30 -9.47 1.46
CA HIS A 72 -17.32 -8.59 0.90
C HIS A 72 -17.27 -8.50 -0.64
N SER A 73 -18.40 -8.20 -1.28
CA SER A 73 -18.41 -7.70 -2.66
C SER A 73 -18.06 -6.20 -2.70
N VAL A 74 -17.65 -5.70 -3.86
CA VAL A 74 -17.35 -4.26 -4.01
C VAL A 74 -18.61 -3.42 -3.77
N GLU A 75 -19.77 -3.91 -4.19
CA GLU A 75 -21.07 -3.26 -3.99
C GLU A 75 -21.44 -3.15 -2.51
N GLU A 76 -21.18 -4.20 -1.71
CA GLU A 76 -21.41 -4.20 -0.27
C GLU A 76 -20.56 -3.15 0.47
N LEU A 77 -19.41 -2.75 -0.08
CA LEU A 77 -18.60 -1.68 0.50
C LEU A 77 -19.29 -0.32 0.39
N PHE A 78 -20.15 -0.09 -0.61
CA PHE A 78 -20.85 1.19 -0.76
C PHE A 78 -22.09 1.31 0.15
N GLU A 79 -22.64 0.18 0.60
CA GLU A 79 -23.84 0.15 1.44
C GLU A 79 -23.68 0.98 2.73
N GLY A 80 -24.66 1.83 3.00
CA GLY A 80 -24.69 2.68 4.20
C GLY A 80 -23.82 3.93 4.14
N ILE A 81 -23.13 4.20 3.02
CA ILE A 81 -22.43 5.47 2.80
C ILE A 81 -23.44 6.55 2.40
N GLU A 82 -23.78 7.45 3.31
CA GLU A 82 -24.64 8.61 3.00
C GLU A 82 -23.96 9.57 2.01
N PHE A 83 -22.70 9.89 2.26
CA PHE A 83 -21.84 10.66 1.37
C PHE A 83 -20.38 10.22 1.52
N GLY A 84 -19.67 10.08 0.41
CA GLY A 84 -18.26 9.68 0.41
C GLY A 84 -17.63 9.81 -0.97
N TYR A 85 -16.42 9.25 -1.11
CA TYR A 85 -15.69 9.22 -2.37
C TYR A 85 -15.26 7.80 -2.68
N TYR A 86 -15.53 7.34 -3.90
CA TYR A 86 -14.95 6.14 -4.46
C TYR A 86 -13.67 6.53 -5.20
N VAL A 87 -12.52 6.13 -4.67
CA VAL A 87 -11.21 6.39 -5.27
C VAL A 87 -10.77 5.16 -6.03
N VAL A 88 -10.69 5.29 -7.36
CA VAL A 88 -10.40 4.18 -8.28
C VAL A 88 -8.90 4.05 -8.53
N SER A 89 -8.21 5.18 -8.78
CA SER A 89 -6.79 5.18 -9.10
C SER A 89 -6.04 6.38 -8.52
N THR A 90 -4.73 6.20 -8.32
CA THR A 90 -3.87 7.19 -7.65
C THR A 90 -2.59 7.45 -8.44
N ALA A 91 -2.10 8.69 -8.42
CA ALA A 91 -0.91 9.15 -9.16
C ALA A 91 0.40 8.88 -8.40
N GLY A 92 0.33 8.19 -7.26
CA GLY A 92 1.40 8.05 -6.29
C GLY A 92 1.30 9.02 -5.10
N GLY A 93 2.27 8.94 -4.20
CA GLY A 93 2.23 9.68 -2.95
C GLY A 93 3.54 9.66 -2.17
N GLN A 94 3.52 10.29 -1.01
CA GLN A 94 4.66 10.40 -0.11
C GLN A 94 4.23 10.11 1.33
N THR A 95 5.16 9.62 2.13
CA THR A 95 4.98 9.36 3.56
C THR A 95 6.12 9.98 4.34
N ASN A 96 5.81 10.50 5.52
CA ASN A 96 6.76 11.04 6.46
C ASN A 96 7.05 10.02 7.58
N MET A 97 8.10 10.30 8.37
CA MET A 97 8.52 9.40 9.46
C MET A 97 7.53 9.33 10.62
N ASP A 98 6.67 10.34 10.79
CA ASP A 98 5.60 10.36 11.79
C ASP A 98 4.36 9.54 11.36
N GLY A 99 4.42 8.91 10.18
CA GLY A 99 3.33 8.14 9.61
C GLY A 99 2.28 8.98 8.88
N SER A 100 2.47 10.30 8.75
CA SER A 100 1.62 11.09 7.87
C SER A 100 1.90 10.76 6.39
N PHE A 101 0.87 10.72 5.57
CA PHE A 101 0.98 10.47 4.13
C PHE A 101 0.09 11.41 3.32
N GLN A 102 0.46 11.61 2.06
CA GLN A 102 -0.34 12.29 1.06
C GLN A 102 -0.30 11.51 -0.26
N VAL A 103 -1.45 11.33 -0.89
CA VAL A 103 -1.63 10.63 -2.17
C VAL A 103 -2.46 11.49 -3.11
N GLY A 104 -2.01 11.64 -4.36
CA GLY A 104 -2.80 12.27 -5.41
C GLY A 104 -3.77 11.27 -6.05
N VAL A 105 -4.99 11.69 -6.33
CA VAL A 105 -6.02 10.85 -6.96
C VAL A 105 -6.11 11.17 -8.45
N GLU A 106 -6.13 10.13 -9.28
CA GLU A 106 -6.28 10.25 -10.75
C GLU A 106 -7.75 10.12 -11.17
N GLU A 107 -8.46 9.20 -10.54
CA GLU A 107 -9.86 8.91 -10.83
C GLU A 107 -10.63 8.68 -9.52
N ALA A 108 -11.70 9.45 -9.35
CA ALA A 108 -12.64 9.27 -8.27
C ALA A 108 -14.04 9.72 -8.66
N TYR A 109 -15.00 9.21 -7.91
CA TYR A 109 -16.42 9.50 -8.03
C TYR A 109 -16.98 9.83 -6.64
N GLU A 110 -18.03 10.64 -6.58
CA GLU A 110 -18.79 10.75 -5.34
C GLU A 110 -19.60 9.47 -5.10
N ILE A 111 -19.88 9.20 -3.83
CA ILE A 111 -20.86 8.19 -3.41
C ILE A 111 -21.96 8.94 -2.69
N VAL A 112 -23.20 8.78 -3.13
CA VAL A 112 -24.38 9.40 -2.50
C VAL A 112 -25.41 8.32 -2.21
N ASN A 113 -25.76 8.14 -0.94
CA ASN A 113 -26.69 7.09 -0.47
C ASN A 113 -26.34 5.67 -0.97
N GLY A 114 -25.05 5.34 -1.01
CA GLY A 114 -24.53 4.05 -1.44
C GLY A 114 -24.45 3.85 -2.96
N GLU A 115 -24.78 4.86 -3.76
CA GLU A 115 -24.66 4.82 -5.21
C GLU A 115 -23.45 5.65 -5.69
N VAL A 116 -22.68 5.10 -6.63
CA VAL A 116 -21.57 5.81 -7.29
C VAL A 116 -22.15 6.82 -8.26
N GLY A 117 -21.82 8.10 -8.05
CA GLY A 117 -22.35 9.24 -8.79
C GLY A 117 -21.33 9.85 -9.76
N GLU A 118 -21.28 11.18 -9.77
CA GLU A 118 -20.50 11.96 -10.72
C GLU A 118 -18.98 11.90 -10.46
N PRO A 119 -18.15 12.06 -11.50
CA PRO A 119 -16.70 12.10 -11.37
C PRO A 119 -16.24 13.36 -10.62
N VAL A 120 -15.28 13.18 -9.73
CA VAL A 120 -14.70 14.25 -8.90
C VAL A 120 -13.30 14.59 -9.40
N ARG A 121 -13.00 15.90 -9.48
CA ARG A 121 -11.69 16.40 -9.94
C ARG A 121 -10.91 17.01 -8.78
N ASN A 122 -9.59 17.11 -8.96
CA ASN A 122 -8.68 17.78 -8.02
C ASN A 122 -8.74 17.20 -6.60
N LEU A 123 -8.84 15.87 -6.49
CA LEU A 123 -8.91 15.18 -5.22
C LEU A 123 -7.52 14.72 -4.77
N SER A 124 -7.29 14.75 -3.46
CA SER A 124 -6.10 14.20 -2.81
C SER A 124 -6.49 13.62 -1.47
N ILE A 125 -5.73 12.62 -1.02
CA ILE A 125 -5.96 11.95 0.26
C ILE A 125 -4.79 12.28 1.18
N VAL A 126 -5.10 12.69 2.41
CA VAL A 126 -4.10 12.95 3.46
C VAL A 126 -4.53 12.21 4.73
N GLY A 127 -3.57 11.62 5.44
CA GLY A 127 -3.89 10.90 6.66
C GLY A 127 -2.67 10.45 7.43
N ASN A 128 -2.91 9.69 8.50
CA ASN A 128 -1.88 8.93 9.19
C ASN A 128 -2.05 7.44 8.90
N THR A 129 -0.98 6.74 8.55
CA THR A 129 -1.04 5.34 8.12
C THR A 129 -1.73 4.43 9.14
N LEU A 130 -1.40 4.55 10.43
CA LEU A 130 -1.97 3.67 11.45
C LEU A 130 -3.44 4.00 11.73
N GLU A 131 -3.79 5.29 11.78
CA GLU A 131 -5.20 5.71 11.92
C GLU A 131 -6.04 5.24 10.73
N THR A 132 -5.54 5.40 9.50
CA THR A 132 -6.23 4.92 8.30
C THR A 132 -6.45 3.41 8.35
N LEU A 133 -5.42 2.62 8.70
CA LEU A 133 -5.55 1.17 8.80
C LEU A 133 -6.56 0.74 9.87
N LEU A 134 -6.66 1.47 10.98
CA LEU A 134 -7.64 1.22 12.04
C LEU A 134 -9.08 1.61 11.65
N ASN A 135 -9.24 2.51 10.68
CA ASN A 135 -10.54 2.92 10.16
C ASN A 135 -11.04 2.05 9.00
N ILE A 136 -10.27 1.02 8.57
CA ILE A 136 -10.76 0.03 7.62
C ILE A 136 -11.77 -0.87 8.31
N ASP A 137 -13.00 -0.90 7.81
CA ASP A 137 -14.10 -1.68 8.40
C ASP A 137 -14.74 -2.70 7.44
N ALA A 138 -14.39 -2.67 6.16
CA ALA A 138 -14.76 -3.68 5.17
C ALA A 138 -13.66 -3.86 4.14
N VAL A 139 -13.45 -5.11 3.72
CA VAL A 139 -12.45 -5.51 2.74
C VAL A 139 -13.12 -6.42 1.72
N ALA A 140 -13.04 -6.05 0.44
CA ALA A 140 -13.66 -6.81 -0.62
C ALA A 140 -12.86 -8.08 -0.97
N LYS A 141 -13.51 -8.98 -1.71
CA LYS A 141 -12.96 -10.25 -2.19
C LYS A 141 -12.20 -10.14 -3.52
N ASP A 142 -12.24 -8.97 -4.16
CA ASP A 142 -11.54 -8.72 -5.41
C ASP A 142 -10.04 -8.52 -5.18
N PHE A 143 -9.28 -8.38 -6.26
CA PHE A 143 -7.85 -8.16 -6.15
C PHE A 143 -7.31 -7.52 -7.43
N GLU A 144 -6.61 -6.41 -7.27
CA GLU A 144 -5.87 -5.77 -8.34
C GLU A 144 -4.40 -5.59 -7.96
N LEU A 145 -3.53 -5.64 -8.97
CA LEU A 145 -2.09 -5.42 -8.83
C LEU A 145 -1.66 -4.22 -9.67
N PHE A 146 -1.04 -3.25 -9.02
CA PHE A 146 -0.48 -2.06 -9.62
C PHE A 146 1.04 -2.15 -9.73
N TYR A 147 1.57 -1.55 -10.78
CA TYR A 147 2.99 -1.63 -11.14
C TYR A 147 3.60 -0.25 -11.07
N GLY A 148 4.71 -0.11 -10.33
CA GLY A 148 5.25 1.21 -10.05
C GLY A 148 6.72 1.21 -9.67
N ARG A 149 7.13 2.35 -9.11
CA ARG A 149 8.49 2.59 -8.66
C ARG A 149 8.43 3.30 -7.32
N CYS A 150 9.31 2.90 -6.40
CA CYS A 150 9.43 3.53 -5.09
C CYS A 150 10.76 4.27 -5.00
N GLY A 151 10.73 5.52 -4.52
CA GLY A 151 11.91 6.34 -4.25
C GLY A 151 12.31 6.34 -2.77
N LYS A 152 13.60 6.14 -2.49
CA LYS A 152 14.21 6.32 -1.16
C LYS A 152 15.67 6.76 -1.30
N GLY A 153 15.89 7.91 -1.95
CA GLY A 153 17.23 8.31 -2.45
C GLY A 153 17.75 7.44 -3.61
N GLN A 154 17.05 6.35 -3.90
CA GLN A 154 17.26 5.38 -4.98
C GLN A 154 15.89 4.94 -5.50
N LEU A 155 15.78 4.69 -6.80
CA LEU A 155 14.57 4.22 -7.45
C LEU A 155 14.62 2.70 -7.63
N VAL A 156 13.59 1.98 -7.19
CA VAL A 156 13.46 0.54 -7.46
C VAL A 156 12.05 0.22 -7.94
N TYR A 157 11.94 -0.75 -8.85
CA TYR A 157 10.67 -1.27 -9.33
C TYR A 157 9.96 -2.05 -8.22
N VAL A 158 8.69 -1.74 -8.00
CA VAL A 158 7.83 -2.36 -6.98
C VAL A 158 6.45 -2.58 -7.56
N SER A 159 5.69 -3.44 -6.92
CA SER A 159 4.24 -3.48 -7.10
C SER A 159 3.55 -3.30 -5.76
N ASP A 160 2.33 -2.82 -5.82
CA ASP A 160 1.39 -2.80 -4.72
C ASP A 160 0.04 -3.27 -5.21
N GLY A 161 -0.84 -3.65 -4.30
CA GLY A 161 -2.12 -4.21 -4.70
C GLY A 161 -2.93 -4.74 -3.55
N GLY A 162 -4.12 -5.18 -3.86
CA GLY A 162 -5.07 -5.63 -2.88
C GLY A 162 -6.51 -5.50 -3.37
N PRO A 163 -7.45 -5.85 -2.49
CA PRO A 163 -8.87 -5.63 -2.72
C PRO A 163 -9.26 -4.17 -2.58
N HIS A 164 -10.50 -3.86 -2.98
CA HIS A 164 -11.17 -2.66 -2.50
C HIS A 164 -11.30 -2.69 -0.97
N VAL A 165 -11.16 -1.52 -0.34
CA VAL A 165 -11.34 -1.35 1.10
C VAL A 165 -12.23 -0.14 1.38
N ARG A 166 -13.08 -0.27 2.39
CA ARG A 166 -13.81 0.88 2.94
C ARG A 166 -13.06 1.46 4.12
N VAL A 167 -12.78 2.76 4.07
CA VAL A 167 -12.21 3.52 5.18
C VAL A 167 -13.26 4.47 5.71
N ARG A 168 -13.68 4.29 6.96
CA ARG A 168 -14.77 5.07 7.57
C ARG A 168 -14.51 6.57 7.66
N LYS A 169 -13.24 6.96 7.82
CA LYS A 169 -12.83 8.34 8.02
C LYS A 169 -11.51 8.59 7.33
N MET A 170 -11.50 9.58 6.44
CA MET A 170 -10.33 10.01 5.70
C MET A 170 -10.38 11.51 5.47
N THR A 171 -9.24 12.19 5.53
CA THR A 171 -9.16 13.59 5.14
C THR A 171 -8.93 13.66 3.64
N VAL A 172 -9.82 14.40 2.97
CA VAL A 172 -9.79 14.58 1.52
C VAL A 172 -9.51 16.05 1.23
N GLY A 173 -8.45 16.30 0.47
CA GLY A 173 -8.06 17.64 0.02
C GLY A 173 -8.53 17.88 -1.41
N GLY A 174 -9.28 18.96 -1.62
CA GLY A 174 -9.81 19.36 -2.92
C GLY A 174 -10.65 20.64 -2.80
N ARG A 175 -11.03 21.22 -3.93
CA ARG A 175 -12.03 22.30 -3.99
C ARG A 175 -13.26 21.74 -4.70
N GLU A 176 -14.43 21.97 -4.11
CA GLU A 176 -15.73 21.91 -4.82
C GLU A 176 -15.73 22.84 -6.04
#